data_AF-K9BFQ8-F1
#
_entry.id   AF-K9BFQ8-F1
#
_cell.length_a   1.000
_cell.length_b   1.000
_cell.length_c   1.000
_cell.angle_alpha   90.00
_cell.angle_beta   90.00
_cell.angle_gamma   90.00
#
_symmetry.space_group_name_H-M   'P 1'
#
loop_
_entity.id
_entity.type
_entity.pdbx_description
1 polymer ?
#
loop_
_entity_poly.entity_id
_entity_poly.type
_entity_poly.pdbx_seq_one_letter_code
_entity_poly.pdbx_strand_id
1 'polypeptide(L)'
;MIDLNKLELFPREIYLLEQFLSYDYYYKTVKLWEELIQYAEGLLVKYSAHLAPDHRAQHPSHQADYVWGTIVLPNFKGVLHHLVDGLDDLKEGFLPILRRMNGIRNALIAQWRDYPYDWMDHVEKGSAAIYKAKQDIVSIRANNTFIASDYYDSQWDYKDLLKNDLYKRNVGIEYPPILPKYYLNPNISVKTDEPIMVTGFYRSTEPYSACKFLIHEEKMSAKHPEDWKLAPAVQCFKTNPDLFTTPDTIENSEE
;
A
#
# COMPACT_ATOMS: atom_id res chain seq x y z
N MET A 1 0.12 -35.76 7.53
CA MET A 1 -0.34 -35.18 6.25
C MET A 1 -1.56 -34.35 6.59
N ILE A 2 -1.49 -33.02 6.47
CA ILE A 2 -2.64 -32.17 6.76
C ILE A 2 -3.66 -32.37 5.64
N ASP A 3 -4.91 -32.58 6.02
CA ASP A 3 -6.03 -32.64 5.07
C ASP A 3 -6.24 -31.23 4.52
N LEU A 4 -5.83 -31.00 3.28
CA LEU A 4 -5.97 -29.71 2.60
C LEU A 4 -7.43 -29.24 2.56
N ASN A 5 -8.40 -30.16 2.63
CA ASN A 5 -9.82 -29.82 2.71
C ASN A 5 -10.24 -29.23 4.07
N LYS A 6 -9.37 -29.30 5.08
CA LYS A 6 -9.58 -28.71 6.42
C LYS A 6 -8.90 -27.36 6.59
N LEU A 7 -8.12 -26.90 5.61
CA LEU A 7 -7.52 -25.56 5.65
C LEU A 7 -8.59 -24.51 5.36
N GLU A 8 -8.98 -23.80 6.42
CA GLU A 8 -9.92 -22.70 6.34
C GLU A 8 -9.32 -21.56 5.49
N LEU A 9 -10.06 -21.16 4.45
CA LEU A 9 -9.82 -19.95 3.68
C LEU A 9 -10.75 -18.85 4.21
N PHE A 10 -10.25 -17.60 4.16
CA PHE A 10 -10.98 -16.44 4.64
C PHE A 10 -11.28 -15.48 3.48
N PRO A 11 -12.44 -15.58 2.81
CA PRO A 11 -12.73 -14.77 1.64
C PRO A 11 -12.62 -13.25 1.85
N ARG A 12 -12.96 -12.77 3.04
CA ARG A 12 -12.81 -11.34 3.40
C ARG A 12 -11.36 -10.90 3.46
N GLU A 13 -10.51 -11.73 4.06
CA GLU A 13 -9.07 -11.46 4.19
C GLU A 13 -8.42 -11.42 2.81
N ILE A 14 -8.66 -12.45 2.00
CA ILE A 14 -8.08 -12.55 0.64
C ILE A 14 -8.56 -11.36 -0.21
N TYR A 15 -9.86 -11.04 -0.17
CA TYR A 15 -10.40 -9.88 -0.88
C TYR A 15 -9.73 -8.57 -0.46
N LEU A 16 -9.54 -8.34 0.85
CA LEU A 16 -8.84 -7.11 1.32
C LEU A 16 -7.42 -7.04 0.79
N LEU A 17 -6.68 -8.15 0.83
CA LEU A 17 -5.32 -8.21 0.31
C LEU A 17 -5.29 -7.91 -1.20
N GLU A 18 -6.21 -8.47 -1.98
CA GLU A 18 -6.37 -8.13 -3.40
C GLU A 18 -6.61 -6.64 -3.60
N GLN A 19 -7.48 -6.03 -2.80
CA GLN A 19 -7.72 -4.59 -2.85
C GLN A 19 -6.46 -3.80 -2.53
N PHE A 20 -5.70 -4.15 -1.48
CA PHE A 20 -4.47 -3.45 -1.09
C PHE A 20 -3.37 -3.50 -2.16
N LEU A 21 -3.34 -4.56 -2.95
CA LEU A 21 -2.39 -4.78 -4.05
C LEU A 21 -2.88 -4.22 -5.38
N SER A 22 -4.10 -3.67 -5.43
CA SER A 22 -4.70 -3.18 -6.68
C SER A 22 -4.11 -1.87 -7.18
N TYR A 23 -4.11 -1.72 -8.51
CA TYR A 23 -3.74 -0.46 -9.16
C TYR A 23 -4.56 0.71 -8.62
N ASP A 24 -5.88 0.57 -8.51
CA ASP A 24 -6.77 1.63 -8.05
C ASP A 24 -6.47 2.03 -6.60
N TYR A 25 -6.18 1.06 -5.74
CA TYR A 25 -5.81 1.34 -4.36
C TYR A 25 -4.46 2.06 -4.26
N TYR A 26 -3.47 1.63 -5.04
CA TYR A 26 -2.17 2.29 -5.15
C TYR A 26 -2.33 3.72 -5.66
N TYR A 27 -2.98 3.91 -6.81
CA TYR A 27 -3.23 5.20 -7.44
C TYR A 27 -3.94 6.17 -6.50
N LYS A 28 -5.01 5.73 -5.83
CA LYS A 28 -5.71 6.59 -4.87
C LYS A 28 -4.82 7.00 -3.70
N THR A 29 -3.93 6.12 -3.25
CA THR A 29 -2.94 6.44 -2.20
C THR A 29 -1.94 7.49 -2.68
N VAL A 30 -1.45 7.39 -3.92
CA VAL A 30 -0.58 8.42 -4.53
C VAL A 30 -1.28 9.78 -4.60
N LYS A 31 -2.55 9.81 -5.02
CA LYS A 31 -3.35 11.05 -5.06
C LYS A 31 -3.53 11.66 -3.66
N LEU A 32 -3.83 10.84 -2.65
CA LEU A 32 -3.97 11.33 -1.28
C LEU A 32 -2.64 11.85 -0.71
N TRP A 33 -1.51 11.25 -1.09
CA TRP A 33 -0.17 11.75 -0.74
C TRP A 33 0.11 13.10 -1.38
N GLU A 34 -0.19 13.25 -2.67
CA GLU A 34 -0.10 14.53 -3.37
C GLU A 34 -0.98 15.61 -2.73
N GLU A 35 -2.23 15.27 -2.39
CA GLU A 35 -3.16 16.19 -1.69
C GLU A 35 -2.63 16.63 -0.31
N LEU A 36 -1.96 15.73 0.43
CA LEU A 36 -1.33 16.07 1.70
C LEU A 36 -0.17 17.06 1.51
N ILE A 37 0.67 16.84 0.50
CA ILE A 37 1.77 17.75 0.14
C ILE A 37 1.23 19.13 -0.22
N GLN A 38 0.26 19.19 -1.14
CA GLN A 38 -0.35 20.44 -1.57
C GLN A 38 -0.98 21.21 -0.40
N TYR A 39 -1.62 20.49 0.54
CA TYR A 39 -2.19 21.10 1.74
C TYR A 39 -1.10 21.73 2.62
N ALA A 40 0.00 21.02 2.89
CA ALA A 40 1.12 21.55 3.66
C ALA A 40 1.82 22.72 2.96
N GLU A 41 2.00 22.66 1.64
CA GLU A 41 2.54 23.76 0.84
C GLU A 41 1.69 25.02 0.91
N GLY A 42 0.36 24.87 0.76
CA GLY A 42 -0.56 26.00 0.87
C GLY A 42 -0.48 26.70 2.22
N LEU A 43 -0.34 25.94 3.31
CA LEU A 43 -0.13 26.49 4.65
C LEU A 43 1.26 27.14 4.80
N LEU A 44 2.30 26.54 4.22
CA LEU A 44 3.66 27.07 4.29
C LEU A 44 3.79 28.42 3.57
N VAL A 45 3.09 28.59 2.44
CA VAL A 45 3.03 29.88 1.72
C VAL A 45 2.40 30.95 2.60
N LYS A 46 1.27 30.64 3.25
CA LYS A 46 0.60 31.59 4.18
C LYS A 46 1.47 31.91 5.40
N TYR A 47 2.15 30.91 5.96
CA TYR A 47 3.10 31.06 7.07
C TYR A 47 4.25 32.00 6.68
N SER A 48 4.85 31.76 5.51
CA SER A 48 6.01 32.52 5.01
C SER A 48 5.67 33.97 4.65
N ALA A 49 4.41 34.26 4.35
CA ALA A 49 3.95 35.62 4.09
C ALA A 49 3.88 36.51 5.35
N HIS A 50 3.88 35.92 6.55
CA HIS A 50 3.67 36.61 7.82
C HIS A 50 4.77 36.32 8.84
N LEU A 51 6.02 36.15 8.39
CA LEU A 51 7.14 35.89 9.28
C LEU A 51 7.44 37.10 10.17
N ALA A 52 7.73 36.83 11.44
CA ALA A 52 8.18 37.87 12.38
C ALA A 52 9.54 38.45 11.93
N PRO A 53 9.83 39.73 12.21
CA PRO A 53 11.10 40.35 11.83
C PRO A 53 12.35 39.62 12.36
N ASP A 54 12.24 38.98 13.53
CA ASP A 54 13.31 38.22 14.20
C ASP A 54 13.27 36.71 13.90
N HIS A 55 12.40 36.26 12.99
CA HIS A 55 12.16 34.84 12.70
C HIS A 55 13.44 34.05 12.43
N ARG A 56 14.39 34.63 11.69
CA ARG A 56 15.68 33.98 11.35
C ARG A 56 16.65 33.87 12.52
N ALA A 57 16.44 34.65 13.59
CA ALA A 57 17.22 34.56 14.82
C ALA A 57 16.68 33.47 15.78
N GLN A 58 15.49 32.92 15.51
CA GLN A 58 14.92 31.84 16.31
C GLN A 58 15.64 30.51 16.04
N HIS A 59 15.55 29.58 16.98
CA HIS A 59 16.07 28.23 16.79
C HIS A 59 15.44 27.56 15.54
N PRO A 60 16.18 26.78 14.73
CA PRO A 60 15.66 26.19 13.49
C PRO A 60 14.35 25.39 13.63
N SER A 61 14.10 24.79 14.80
CA SER A 61 12.82 24.10 15.08
C SER A 61 11.60 25.00 15.04
N HIS A 62 11.77 26.31 15.19
CA HIS A 62 10.70 27.31 15.06
C HIS A 62 10.65 27.94 13.67
N GLN A 63 11.62 27.63 12.80
CA GLN A 63 11.68 28.11 11.43
C GLN A 63 11.00 27.11 10.49
N ALA A 64 9.67 26.99 10.61
CA ALA A 64 8.90 26.02 9.84
C ALA A 64 9.07 26.19 8.32
N ASP A 65 9.09 27.42 7.82
CA ASP A 65 9.37 27.73 6.41
C ASP A 65 10.71 27.17 5.92
N TYR A 66 11.77 27.28 6.73
CA TYR A 66 13.07 26.73 6.40
C TYR A 66 13.05 25.21 6.46
N VAL A 67 12.64 24.63 7.59
CA VAL A 67 12.67 23.17 7.81
C VAL A 67 11.73 22.43 6.86
N TRP A 68 10.47 22.85 6.78
CA TRP A 68 9.49 22.21 5.89
C TRP A 68 9.77 22.53 4.43
N GLY A 69 10.20 23.76 4.11
CA GLY A 69 10.50 24.16 2.73
C GLY A 69 11.75 23.51 2.14
N THR A 70 12.75 23.18 2.97
CA THR A 70 14.04 22.64 2.48
C THR A 70 14.27 21.16 2.79
N ILE A 71 13.56 20.58 3.76
CA ILE A 71 13.77 19.19 4.17
C ILE A 71 12.51 18.35 3.97
N VAL A 72 11.40 18.71 4.65
CA VAL A 72 10.20 17.85 4.70
C VAL A 72 9.52 17.75 3.35
N LEU A 73 9.13 18.88 2.75
CA LEU A 73 8.40 18.91 1.49
C LEU A 73 9.25 18.41 0.31
N PRO A 74 10.55 18.74 0.18
CA PRO A 74 11.40 18.14 -0.83
C PRO A 74 11.48 16.61 -0.72
N ASN A 75 11.63 16.07 0.49
CA ASN A 75 11.61 14.62 0.70
C ASN A 75 10.25 14.02 0.30
N PHE A 76 9.14 14.65 0.69
CA PHE A 76 7.81 14.16 0.35
C PHE A 76 7.55 14.16 -1.16
N LYS A 77 8.00 15.20 -1.86
CA LYS A 77 7.94 15.29 -3.33
C LYS A 77 8.83 14.25 -4.00
N GLY A 78 10.02 13.97 -3.46
CA GLY A 78 10.86 12.88 -3.94
C GLY A 78 10.15 11.52 -3.85
N VAL A 79 9.49 11.25 -2.73
CA VAL A 79 8.63 10.06 -2.59
C VAL A 79 7.48 10.07 -3.60
N LEU A 80 6.80 11.21 -3.77
CA LEU A 80 5.70 11.32 -4.75
C LEU A 80 6.18 11.00 -6.18
N HIS A 81 7.33 11.54 -6.59
CA HIS A 81 7.92 11.26 -7.90
C HIS A 81 8.13 9.75 -8.10
N HIS A 82 8.77 9.08 -7.15
CA HIS A 82 8.98 7.63 -7.23
C HIS A 82 7.69 6.82 -7.26
N LEU A 83 6.62 7.27 -6.60
CA LEU A 83 5.32 6.60 -6.64
C LEU A 83 4.60 6.82 -7.98
N VAL A 84 4.67 8.04 -8.51
CA VAL A 84 4.08 8.39 -9.81
C VAL A 84 4.75 7.59 -10.93
N ASP A 85 6.09 7.55 -10.94
CA ASP A 85 6.85 6.74 -11.90
C ASP A 85 6.45 5.26 -11.86
N GLY A 86 6.09 4.76 -10.67
CA GLY A 86 5.66 3.38 -10.48
C GLY A 86 4.25 3.06 -10.97
N LEU A 87 3.42 4.06 -11.29
CA LEU A 87 2.05 3.80 -11.74
C LEU A 87 2.03 3.06 -13.07
N ASP A 88 2.91 3.42 -14.00
CA ASP A 88 2.95 2.80 -15.32
C ASP A 88 3.53 1.38 -15.22
N ASP A 89 4.60 1.18 -14.44
CA ASP A 89 5.13 -0.15 -14.12
C ASP A 89 4.04 -1.07 -13.52
N LEU A 90 3.21 -0.56 -12.60
CA LEU A 90 2.14 -1.32 -11.99
C LEU A 90 1.03 -1.68 -12.99
N LYS A 91 0.68 -0.78 -13.92
CA LYS A 91 -0.29 -1.07 -15.00
C LYS A 91 0.19 -2.20 -15.90
N GLU A 92 1.49 -2.23 -16.19
CA GLU A 92 2.15 -3.27 -16.99
C GLU A 92 2.37 -4.57 -16.19
N GLY A 93 1.96 -4.61 -14.91
CA GLY A 93 1.98 -5.81 -14.07
C GLY A 93 3.26 -6.02 -13.27
N PHE A 94 4.17 -5.04 -13.20
CA PHE A 94 5.39 -5.13 -12.40
C PHE A 94 5.11 -4.92 -10.91
N LEU A 95 4.70 -5.99 -10.24
CA LEU A 95 4.31 -5.95 -8.82
C LEU A 95 5.37 -5.53 -7.79
N PRO A 96 6.70 -5.72 -8.00
CA PRO A 96 7.69 -5.24 -7.03
C PRO A 96 7.57 -3.74 -6.72
N ILE A 97 6.93 -2.96 -7.60
CA ILE A 97 6.63 -1.55 -7.41
C ILE A 97 5.78 -1.22 -6.18
N LEU A 98 4.96 -2.16 -5.72
CA LEU A 98 4.09 -2.00 -4.55
C LEU A 98 4.91 -1.70 -3.28
N ARG A 99 6.16 -2.17 -3.21
CA ARG A 99 7.08 -1.91 -2.10
C ARG A 99 7.48 -0.44 -1.96
N ARG A 100 7.35 0.37 -3.02
CA ARG A 100 7.62 1.81 -2.96
C ARG A 100 6.69 2.53 -1.96
N MET A 101 5.56 1.93 -1.57
CA MET A 101 4.70 2.45 -0.50
C MET A 101 5.41 2.56 0.87
N ASN A 102 6.51 1.83 1.08
CA ASN A 102 7.39 2.04 2.23
C ASN A 102 7.96 3.46 2.30
N GLY A 103 8.15 4.12 1.14
CA GLY A 103 8.66 5.49 1.06
C GLY A 103 7.79 6.49 1.82
N ILE A 104 6.46 6.37 1.71
CA ILE A 104 5.51 7.20 2.48
C ILE A 104 5.72 6.98 3.98
N ARG A 105 5.80 5.71 4.41
CA ARG A 105 5.94 5.35 5.82
C ARG A 105 7.22 5.95 6.42
N ASN A 106 8.35 5.77 5.73
CA ASN A 106 9.63 6.32 6.17
C ASN A 106 9.63 7.86 6.20
N ALA A 107 9.03 8.49 5.19
CA ALA A 107 8.91 9.95 5.14
C ALA A 107 8.07 10.50 6.31
N LEU A 108 6.93 9.87 6.61
CA LEU A 108 6.06 10.25 7.73
C LEU A 108 6.72 10.00 9.10
N ILE A 109 7.44 8.90 9.28
CA ILE A 109 8.18 8.62 10.53
C ILE A 109 9.26 9.68 10.76
N ALA A 110 10.05 10.00 9.73
CA ALA A 110 11.10 11.01 9.80
C ALA A 110 10.50 12.40 10.10
N GLN A 111 9.41 12.76 9.41
CA GLN A 111 8.69 14.01 9.67
C GLN A 111 8.19 14.09 11.11
N TRP A 112 7.46 13.07 11.58
CA TRP A 112 6.87 13.09 12.92
C TRP A 112 7.91 13.22 14.05
N ARG A 113 9.05 12.53 13.91
CA ARG A 113 10.09 12.49 14.95
C ARG A 113 10.85 13.81 15.05
N ASP A 114 11.20 14.40 13.91
CA ASP A 114 12.21 15.46 13.85
C ASP A 114 11.62 16.82 13.47
N TYR A 115 10.41 16.86 12.89
CA TYR A 115 9.84 18.05 12.23
C TYR A 115 8.34 18.22 12.53
N PRO A 116 7.94 18.72 13.72
CA PRO A 116 6.53 18.85 14.09
C PRO A 116 5.74 19.77 13.13
N TYR A 117 4.43 19.54 13.03
CA TYR A 117 3.50 20.31 12.19
C TYR A 117 2.60 21.28 12.98
N ASP A 118 2.86 21.51 14.28
CA ASP A 118 2.02 22.37 15.13
C ASP A 118 1.95 23.83 14.63
N TRP A 119 2.96 24.27 13.88
CA TRP A 119 2.99 25.58 13.23
C TRP A 119 1.81 25.81 12.28
N MET A 120 1.20 24.75 11.74
CA MET A 120 0.05 24.84 10.85
C MET A 120 -1.15 25.51 11.55
N ASP A 121 -1.33 25.29 12.85
CA ASP A 121 -2.41 25.93 13.61
C ASP A 121 -2.17 27.42 13.89
N HIS A 122 -0.92 27.87 13.83
CA HIS A 122 -0.59 29.30 13.89
C HIS A 122 -0.99 30.05 12.61
N VAL A 123 -1.09 29.33 11.49
CA VAL A 123 -1.53 29.88 10.20
C VAL A 123 -3.06 29.96 10.16
N GLU A 124 -3.71 28.84 10.45
CA GLU A 124 -5.16 28.70 10.38
C GLU A 124 -5.60 27.67 11.41
N LYS A 125 -6.40 28.10 12.38
CA LYS A 125 -6.82 27.29 13.52
C LYS A 125 -7.50 25.99 13.08
N GLY A 126 -6.98 24.85 13.52
CA GLY A 126 -7.49 23.51 13.22
C GLY A 126 -6.81 22.85 12.02
N SER A 127 -5.89 23.54 11.34
CA SER A 127 -5.15 23.00 10.20
C SER A 127 -4.24 21.83 10.56
N ALA A 128 -3.64 21.82 11.76
CA ALA A 128 -2.83 20.70 12.22
C ALA A 128 -3.68 19.42 12.36
N ALA A 129 -4.93 19.54 12.83
CA ALA A 129 -5.84 18.41 12.93
C ALA A 129 -6.28 17.88 11.55
N ILE A 130 -6.51 18.78 10.59
CA ILE A 130 -6.83 18.42 9.19
C ILE A 130 -5.63 17.71 8.53
N TYR A 131 -4.42 18.26 8.70
CA TYR A 131 -3.19 17.64 8.21
C TYR A 131 -3.02 16.24 8.79
N LYS A 132 -3.16 16.09 10.12
CA LYS A 132 -3.08 14.80 10.79
C LYS A 132 -4.09 13.79 10.24
N ALA A 133 -5.35 14.20 10.06
CA ALA A 133 -6.37 13.29 9.54
C ALA A 133 -6.02 12.80 8.11
N LYS A 134 -5.52 13.68 7.24
CA LYS A 134 -5.04 13.32 5.91
C LYS A 134 -3.82 12.39 5.98
N GLN A 135 -2.86 12.70 6.84
CA GLN A 135 -1.67 11.91 7.09
C GLN A 135 -2.02 10.50 7.57
N ASP A 136 -2.96 10.37 8.52
CA ASP A 136 -3.38 9.08 9.08
C ASP A 136 -3.99 8.19 8.00
N ILE A 137 -4.86 8.73 7.14
CA ILE A 137 -5.47 7.98 6.03
C ILE A 137 -4.39 7.47 5.07
N VAL A 138 -3.48 8.35 4.64
CA VAL A 138 -2.40 7.97 3.71
C VAL A 138 -1.47 6.93 4.32
N SER A 139 -1.12 7.11 5.60
CA SER A 139 -0.27 6.18 6.36
C SER A 139 -0.87 4.79 6.42
N ILE A 140 -2.14 4.67 6.80
CA ILE A 140 -2.84 3.38 6.87
C ILE A 140 -2.85 2.71 5.49
N ARG A 141 -3.18 3.45 4.43
CA ARG A 141 -3.23 2.89 3.08
C ARG A 141 -1.87 2.40 2.58
N ALA A 142 -0.83 3.24 2.72
CA ALA A 142 0.53 2.86 2.34
C ALA A 142 1.03 1.65 3.13
N ASN A 143 0.71 1.59 4.42
CA ASN A 143 1.07 0.46 5.27
C ASN A 143 0.38 -0.84 4.83
N ASN A 144 -0.90 -0.78 4.48
CA ASN A 144 -1.61 -1.96 3.98
C ASN A 144 -0.99 -2.50 2.69
N THR A 145 -0.72 -1.64 1.70
CA THR A 145 -0.05 -2.10 0.46
C THR A 145 1.35 -2.64 0.76
N PHE A 146 2.11 -1.99 1.64
CA PHE A 146 3.43 -2.47 2.03
C PHE A 146 3.37 -3.86 2.68
N ILE A 147 2.58 -4.06 3.73
CA ILE A 147 2.48 -5.35 4.42
C ILE A 147 1.95 -6.44 3.47
N ALA A 148 0.97 -6.11 2.61
CA ALA A 148 0.45 -7.07 1.64
C ALA A 148 1.49 -7.48 0.59
N SER A 149 2.44 -6.60 0.24
CA SER A 149 3.47 -6.85 -0.78
C SER A 149 4.84 -7.28 -0.20
N ASP A 150 4.97 -7.29 1.13
CA ASP A 150 6.18 -7.72 1.82
C ASP A 150 6.14 -9.24 1.99
N TYR A 151 7.14 -9.89 1.42
CA TYR A 151 7.25 -11.34 1.37
C TYR A 151 8.25 -11.88 2.39
N TYR A 152 9.07 -11.02 3.01
CA TYR A 152 10.09 -11.45 3.97
C TYR A 152 9.57 -11.36 5.40
N ASP A 153 9.34 -10.16 5.91
CA ASP A 153 9.29 -9.96 7.37
C ASP A 153 7.94 -9.48 7.90
N SER A 154 7.10 -8.89 7.03
CA SER A 154 5.79 -8.37 7.45
C SER A 154 4.66 -9.28 6.99
N GLN A 155 3.72 -9.54 7.89
CA GLN A 155 2.43 -10.16 7.58
C GLN A 155 1.40 -9.76 8.64
N TRP A 156 0.12 -9.90 8.34
CA TRP A 156 -0.92 -9.83 9.36
C TRP A 156 -0.93 -11.08 10.23
N ASP A 157 -1.33 -10.93 11.48
CA ASP A 157 -1.63 -12.08 12.32
C ASP A 157 -2.95 -12.72 11.88
N TYR A 158 -3.14 -13.97 12.28
CA TYR A 158 -4.33 -14.74 11.96
C TYR A 158 -5.63 -14.00 12.31
N LYS A 159 -6.50 -13.85 11.32
CA LYS A 159 -7.81 -13.19 11.43
C LYS A 159 -7.75 -11.69 11.78
N ASP A 160 -6.59 -11.04 11.73
CA ASP A 160 -6.50 -9.58 11.94
C ASP A 160 -7.34 -8.80 10.95
N LEU A 161 -7.29 -9.20 9.67
CA LEU A 161 -8.07 -8.58 8.61
C LEU A 161 -9.57 -8.88 8.68
N LEU A 162 -10.00 -9.80 9.56
CA LEU A 162 -11.42 -10.13 9.77
C LEU A 162 -12.10 -9.26 10.84
N LYS A 163 -11.32 -8.50 11.62
CA LYS A 163 -11.85 -7.60 12.65
C LYS A 163 -12.57 -6.42 11.96
N ASN A 164 -13.90 -6.37 12.08
CA ASN A 164 -14.77 -5.55 11.23
C ASN A 164 -14.82 -4.04 11.57
N ASP A 165 -15.24 -3.26 10.57
CA ASP A 165 -15.62 -1.83 10.50
C ASP A 165 -14.53 -0.76 10.33
N LEU A 166 -13.26 -1.08 10.53
CA LEU A 166 -12.19 -0.08 10.33
C LEU A 166 -11.90 0.19 8.84
N TYR A 167 -12.02 -0.81 7.95
CA TYR A 167 -11.52 -0.66 6.57
C TYR A 167 -12.41 0.19 5.66
N LYS A 168 -13.74 0.12 5.81
CA LYS A 168 -14.64 1.02 5.09
C LYS A 168 -14.40 2.47 5.49
N ARG A 169 -14.29 2.75 6.78
CA ARG A 169 -14.09 4.11 7.32
C ARG A 169 -12.69 4.65 7.03
N ASN A 170 -11.65 3.85 7.23
CA ASN A 170 -10.27 4.33 7.26
C ASN A 170 -9.59 4.24 5.89
N VAL A 171 -10.00 3.29 5.04
CA VAL A 171 -9.37 3.06 3.73
C VAL A 171 -10.34 2.93 2.57
N GLY A 172 -11.64 3.19 2.78
CA GLY A 172 -12.64 3.29 1.71
C GLY A 172 -12.89 2.00 0.95
N ILE A 173 -12.54 0.84 1.49
CA ILE A 173 -12.86 -0.45 0.88
C ILE A 173 -14.22 -0.91 1.34
N GLU A 174 -15.10 -1.19 0.39
CA GLU A 174 -16.39 -1.82 0.62
C GLU A 174 -16.35 -3.27 0.15
N TYR A 175 -16.92 -4.16 0.95
CA TYR A 175 -17.11 -5.55 0.55
C TYR A 175 -18.28 -5.66 -0.42
N PRO A 176 -18.17 -6.49 -1.47
CA PRO A 176 -19.31 -6.78 -2.33
C PRO A 176 -20.40 -7.51 -1.52
N PRO A 177 -21.68 -7.45 -1.95
CA PRO A 177 -22.78 -8.18 -1.31
C PRO A 177 -22.53 -9.68 -1.24
N ILE A 178 -21.81 -10.22 -2.23
CA ILE A 178 -21.36 -11.61 -2.30
C ILE A 178 -19.84 -11.58 -2.49
N LEU A 179 -19.11 -12.19 -1.56
CA LEU A 179 -17.65 -12.30 -1.65
C LEU A 179 -17.25 -13.32 -2.74
N PRO A 180 -16.08 -13.13 -3.38
CA PRO A 180 -15.52 -14.14 -4.26
C PRO A 180 -15.32 -15.48 -3.52
N LYS A 181 -15.49 -16.58 -4.25
CA LYS A 181 -15.16 -17.93 -3.76
C LYS A 181 -13.70 -18.22 -4.09
N TYR A 182 -12.95 -18.67 -3.09
CA TYR A 182 -11.54 -19.00 -3.22
C TYR A 182 -11.33 -20.50 -3.01
N TYR A 183 -10.38 -21.07 -3.75
CA TYR A 183 -10.04 -22.50 -3.70
C TYR A 183 -8.52 -22.65 -3.58
N LEU A 184 -8.07 -23.65 -2.83
CA LEU A 184 -6.66 -24.02 -2.80
C LEU A 184 -6.30 -24.78 -4.08
N ASN A 185 -5.19 -24.41 -4.71
CA ASN A 185 -4.61 -25.22 -5.78
C ASN A 185 -3.67 -26.25 -5.15
N PRO A 186 -4.03 -27.55 -5.11
CA PRO A 186 -3.22 -28.58 -4.44
C PRO A 186 -1.90 -28.89 -5.17
N ASN A 187 -1.75 -28.44 -6.43
CA ASN A 187 -0.56 -28.68 -7.23
C ASN A 187 0.52 -27.61 -6.99
N ILE A 188 0.20 -26.54 -6.27
CA ILE A 188 1.12 -25.46 -5.95
C ILE A 188 1.38 -25.44 -4.45
N SER A 189 2.63 -25.71 -4.07
CA SER A 189 3.10 -25.55 -2.71
C SER A 189 4.54 -25.07 -2.73
N VAL A 190 4.95 -24.38 -1.69
CA VAL A 190 6.32 -23.90 -1.52
C VAL A 190 6.69 -24.05 -0.05
N LYS A 191 7.88 -24.54 0.23
CA LYS A 191 8.40 -24.57 1.60
C LYS A 191 9.10 -23.25 1.91
N THR A 192 9.28 -23.00 3.20
CA THR A 192 10.19 -21.95 3.66
C THR A 192 11.56 -22.11 2.98
N ASP A 193 12.13 -21.00 2.55
CA ASP A 193 13.40 -20.90 1.83
C ASP A 193 13.45 -21.51 0.42
N GLU A 194 12.34 -22.09 -0.09
CA GLU A 194 12.23 -22.47 -1.50
C GLU A 194 11.88 -21.26 -2.37
N PRO A 195 12.37 -21.21 -3.62
CA PRO A 195 12.01 -20.14 -4.55
C PRO A 195 10.50 -20.18 -4.85
N ILE A 196 9.87 -19.01 -4.82
CA ILE A 196 8.49 -18.84 -5.27
C ILE A 196 8.47 -19.04 -6.77
N MET A 197 7.70 -20.00 -7.30
CA MET A 197 7.61 -20.27 -8.75
C MET A 197 6.35 -19.68 -9.39
N VAL A 198 5.33 -19.36 -8.59
CA VAL A 198 4.06 -18.81 -9.07
C VAL A 198 3.69 -17.64 -8.16
N THR A 199 3.40 -16.48 -8.74
CA THR A 199 2.88 -15.35 -7.96
C THR A 199 1.45 -15.64 -7.53
N GLY A 200 1.12 -15.38 -6.26
CA GLY A 200 -0.26 -15.55 -5.78
C GLY A 200 -0.40 -15.49 -4.26
N PHE A 201 -1.61 -15.79 -3.79
CA PHE A 201 -1.89 -15.93 -2.36
C PHE A 201 -1.63 -17.35 -1.89
N TYR A 202 -0.79 -17.47 -0.88
CA TYR A 202 -0.42 -18.71 -0.24
C TYR A 202 -1.04 -18.78 1.16
N ARG A 203 -1.54 -19.96 1.51
CA ARG A 203 -2.04 -20.28 2.84
C ARG A 203 -1.08 -21.28 3.46
N SER A 204 -0.46 -20.91 4.58
CA SER A 204 0.40 -21.84 5.32
C SER A 204 -0.43 -23.02 5.86
N THR A 205 0.16 -24.20 5.83
CA THR A 205 -0.42 -25.40 6.45
C THR A 205 -0.42 -25.32 7.97
N GLU A 206 0.37 -24.41 8.56
CA GLU A 206 0.34 -24.16 10.00
C GLU A 206 -1.03 -23.60 10.44
N PRO A 207 -1.60 -24.12 11.55
CA PRO A 207 -2.77 -23.52 12.16
C PRO A 207 -2.53 -22.05 12.50
N TYR A 208 -3.59 -21.25 12.49
CA TYR A 208 -3.54 -19.85 12.94
C TYR A 208 -2.52 -18.98 12.20
N SER A 209 -2.51 -19.05 10.87
CA SER A 209 -1.71 -18.13 10.03
C SER A 209 -2.60 -17.41 9.02
N ALA A 210 -2.24 -16.16 8.70
CA ALA A 210 -2.91 -15.40 7.65
C ALA A 210 -2.51 -15.92 6.25
N CYS A 211 -3.27 -15.54 5.24
CA CYS A 211 -2.86 -15.66 3.84
C CYS A 211 -1.72 -14.66 3.56
N LYS A 212 -0.75 -15.07 2.75
CA LYS A 212 0.38 -14.25 2.36
C LYS A 212 0.47 -14.16 0.85
N PHE A 213 0.63 -12.95 0.32
CA PHE A 213 0.93 -12.77 -1.09
C PHE A 213 2.42 -13.00 -1.33
N LEU A 214 2.75 -13.91 -2.23
CA LEU A 214 4.14 -14.19 -2.61
C LEU A 214 4.31 -13.87 -4.08
N ILE A 215 5.40 -13.18 -4.41
CA ILE A 215 5.73 -12.75 -5.77
C ILE A 215 6.81 -13.70 -6.28
N HIS A 216 6.57 -14.31 -7.44
CA HIS A 216 7.63 -14.93 -8.22
C HIS A 216 8.53 -13.83 -8.75
N GLU A 217 9.72 -13.72 -8.18
CA GLU A 217 10.78 -12.85 -8.68
C GLU A 217 11.80 -13.69 -9.42
N GLU A 218 11.95 -13.47 -10.73
CA GLU A 218 13.14 -13.93 -11.42
C GLU A 218 14.30 -13.04 -10.97
N LYS A 219 15.12 -13.55 -10.03
CA LYS A 219 16.38 -12.90 -9.67
C LYS A 219 17.35 -13.01 -10.85
N MET A 220 17.22 -12.12 -11.83
CA MET A 220 18.23 -11.96 -12.85
C MET A 220 19.45 -11.27 -12.23
N SER A 221 20.63 -11.75 -12.56
CA SER A 221 21.91 -11.15 -12.22
C SER A 221 22.07 -9.82 -12.97
N ALA A 222 21.30 -8.80 -12.59
CA ALA A 222 21.20 -7.54 -13.31
C ALA A 222 22.51 -6.74 -13.15
N LYS A 223 23.11 -6.37 -14.28
CA LYS A 223 24.23 -5.41 -14.33
C LYS A 223 23.73 -4.01 -14.71
N HIS A 224 22.51 -3.87 -15.22
CA HIS A 224 21.94 -2.58 -15.62
C HIS A 224 20.44 -2.42 -15.26
N PRO A 225 19.95 -1.17 -15.08
CA PRO A 225 18.57 -0.86 -14.66
C PRO A 225 17.45 -1.30 -15.61
N GLU A 226 17.75 -1.54 -16.88
CA GLU A 226 16.84 -2.03 -17.91
C GLU A 226 16.65 -3.56 -17.91
N ASP A 227 17.40 -4.29 -17.06
CA ASP A 227 17.38 -5.75 -16.98
C ASP A 227 16.16 -6.32 -16.20
N TRP A 228 15.32 -5.46 -15.62
CA TRP A 228 14.05 -5.88 -15.00
C TRP A 228 13.02 -6.10 -16.09
N LYS A 229 12.82 -7.36 -16.50
CA LYS A 229 11.59 -7.71 -17.23
C LYS A 229 10.41 -7.64 -16.27
N LEU A 230 9.30 -7.06 -16.75
CA LEU A 230 8.00 -7.03 -16.10
C LEU A 230 7.74 -8.41 -15.47
N ALA A 231 7.39 -8.43 -14.18
CA ALA A 231 6.83 -9.62 -13.56
C ALA A 231 5.71 -10.14 -14.48
N PRO A 232 5.52 -11.46 -14.64
CA PRO A 232 4.45 -11.98 -15.48
C PRO A 232 3.17 -11.22 -15.16
N ALA A 233 2.55 -10.64 -16.19
CA ALA A 233 1.39 -9.75 -16.03
C ALA A 233 0.41 -10.42 -15.07
N VAL A 234 0.33 -9.92 -13.84
CA VAL A 234 -0.62 -10.46 -12.89
C VAL A 234 -1.94 -9.89 -13.31
N GLN A 235 -2.67 -10.68 -14.10
CA GLN A 235 -3.97 -10.32 -14.65
C GLN A 235 -5.07 -10.30 -13.58
N CYS A 236 -4.76 -9.98 -12.32
CA CYS A 236 -5.78 -9.56 -11.36
C CYS A 236 -6.54 -8.30 -11.84
N PHE A 237 -6.13 -7.70 -12.97
CA PHE A 237 -6.76 -6.55 -13.58
C PHE A 237 -7.03 -6.83 -15.07
N LYS A 238 -8.32 -6.94 -15.42
CA LYS A 238 -8.97 -6.83 -16.75
C LYS A 238 -9.30 -8.07 -17.59
N THR A 239 -8.49 -9.10 -17.81
CA THR A 239 -8.87 -10.20 -18.74
C THR A 239 -8.12 -11.52 -18.54
N ASN A 240 -8.34 -12.27 -17.44
CA ASN A 240 -7.83 -13.64 -17.31
C ASN A 240 -8.93 -14.70 -17.28
N PRO A 241 -9.32 -15.27 -18.43
CA PRO A 241 -10.13 -16.48 -18.47
C PRO A 241 -9.36 -17.76 -18.11
N ASP A 242 -8.02 -17.76 -18.01
CA ASP A 242 -7.24 -19.02 -18.10
C ASP A 242 -6.22 -19.31 -16.95
N LEU A 243 -6.24 -18.58 -15.82
CA LEU A 243 -5.46 -18.97 -14.62
C LEU A 243 -6.23 -18.99 -13.29
N PHE A 244 -7.56 -18.88 -13.35
CA PHE A 244 -8.45 -19.30 -12.26
C PHE A 244 -9.55 -20.19 -12.84
N THR A 245 -10.10 -21.06 -12.00
CA THR A 245 -11.34 -21.83 -12.21
C THR A 245 -12.23 -21.20 -13.28
N THR A 246 -12.29 -21.84 -14.44
CA THR A 246 -13.26 -21.53 -15.47
C THR A 246 -14.67 -21.64 -14.87
N PRO A 247 -15.60 -20.73 -15.21
CA PRO A 247 -17.02 -20.98 -15.01
C PRO A 247 -17.47 -22.02 -16.04
N ASP A 248 -17.20 -23.29 -15.80
CA ASP A 248 -17.84 -24.35 -16.56
C ASP A 248 -19.23 -24.63 -15.97
N THR A 249 -20.22 -24.39 -16.83
CA THR A 249 -21.61 -24.84 -16.79
C THR A 249 -22.55 -24.21 -15.76
N ILE A 250 -23.10 -23.03 -16.09
CA ILE A 250 -24.57 -22.91 -16.04
C ILE A 250 -25.05 -23.41 -17.40
N GLU A 251 -25.16 -24.73 -17.55
CA GLU A 251 -26.22 -25.25 -18.39
C GLU A 251 -27.51 -24.90 -17.68
N ASN A 252 -28.41 -24.26 -18.45
CA ASN A 252 -29.80 -24.15 -18.09
C ASN A 252 -30.33 -25.53 -17.69
N SER A 253 -30.60 -25.73 -16.41
CA SER A 253 -31.67 -26.64 -15.99
C SER A 253 -32.93 -25.79 -15.80
N GLU A 254 -33.55 -25.40 -16.91
CA GLU A 254 -35.00 -25.33 -16.96
C GLU A 254 -35.50 -26.74 -17.28
N GLU A 255 -36.46 -27.21 -16.46
CA GLU A 255 -37.16 -28.52 -16.43
C GLU A 255 -36.49 -29.69 -15.70
#